data_AF-A0ABD5S3N5-F1
#
_entry.id   AF-A0ABD5S3N5-F1
#
_cell.length_a   1.000
_cell.length_b   1.000
_cell.length_c   1.000
_cell.angle_alpha   90.00
_cell.angle_beta   90.00
_cell.angle_gamma   90.00
#
_symmetry.space_group_name_H-M   'P 1'
#
loop_
_entity.id
_entity.type
_entity.pdbx_description
1 polymer ?
#
loop_
_entity_poly.entity_id
_entity_poly.type
_entity_poly.pdbx_seq_one_letter_code
_entity_poly.pdbx_strand_id
1 'polypeptide(L)'
;GAVAGQLGTIIVFVSVAVLLWRPNAPSPLLNYDAGVDDAAETTAGVVDRPDLADNKAWRFGSFVLKSMDAGARTATMVVVAVAAAGVIPGVISVTGLGPNLTAFIQAIAGGSLVALLVITAISCIILGMGMPTTVTYIILVSLLGQAFVDVSGGTIPILAAHLFILYFGVIADITPPVAVAAYAASGVAKSDPFETGVKAFSLSLNKAIVPFAFVLSPGILLLRGTGTGEEAHVITFADVADLGWFVPEVLVPIVCVFVGVFALGPTIIGYLYSDVSGLERALFAVSSLFLMAPGLIFNPVLTLLELVGVTVGAGLVLDLALRAVGLVIFAALLAKNRS
;
A
#
# COMPACT_ATOMS: atom_id res chain seq x y z
N GLY A 1 -3.72 -29.52 10.23
CA GLY A 1 -2.91 -28.29 10.14
C GLY A 1 -1.79 -28.38 9.12
N ALA A 2 -0.90 -29.38 9.21
CA ALA A 2 0.35 -29.42 8.44
C ALA A 2 0.24 -29.88 6.96
N VAL A 3 -0.87 -30.52 6.55
CA VAL A 3 -0.99 -31.11 5.20
C VAL A 3 -1.35 -30.06 4.13
N ALA A 4 -2.03 -28.98 4.51
CA ALA A 4 -2.46 -27.94 3.56
C ALA A 4 -1.27 -27.14 2.97
N GLY A 5 -0.21 -26.90 3.76
CA GLY A 5 1.02 -26.27 3.27
C GLY A 5 1.87 -27.17 2.37
N GLN A 6 1.72 -28.50 2.51
CA GLN A 6 2.43 -29.50 1.70
C GLN A 6 1.69 -29.85 0.41
N LEU A 7 0.40 -29.49 0.27
CA LEU A 7 -0.38 -29.79 -0.94
C LEU A 7 0.24 -29.16 -2.19
N GLY A 8 0.72 -27.92 -2.11
CA GLY A 8 1.39 -27.28 -3.25
C GLY A 8 2.66 -28.03 -3.68
N THR A 9 3.47 -28.43 -2.71
CA THR A 9 4.70 -29.21 -2.94
C THR A 9 4.41 -30.59 -3.49
N ILE A 10 3.38 -31.27 -2.95
CA ILE A 10 2.93 -32.58 -3.41
C ILE A 10 2.38 -32.48 -4.84
N ILE A 11 1.58 -31.46 -5.16
CA ILE A 11 1.04 -31.24 -6.51
C ILE A 11 2.18 -31.02 -7.51
N VAL A 12 3.17 -30.18 -7.17
CA VAL A 12 4.34 -29.96 -8.02
C VAL A 12 5.12 -31.26 -8.21
N PHE A 13 5.37 -31.99 -7.13
CA PHE A 13 6.13 -33.24 -7.17
C PHE A 13 5.42 -34.33 -7.99
N VAL A 14 4.11 -34.50 -7.79
CA VAL A 14 3.28 -35.43 -8.55
C VAL A 14 3.20 -35.01 -10.02
N SER A 15 3.08 -33.72 -10.32
CA SER A 15 3.05 -33.22 -11.70
C SER A 15 4.37 -33.49 -12.43
N VAL A 16 5.50 -33.23 -11.77
CA VAL A 16 6.84 -33.54 -12.31
C VAL A 16 7.01 -35.05 -12.48
N ALA A 17 6.63 -35.86 -11.49
CA ALA A 17 6.70 -37.32 -11.57
C ALA A 17 5.84 -37.88 -12.71
N VAL A 18 4.63 -37.36 -12.92
CA VAL A 18 3.73 -37.76 -14.01
C VAL A 18 4.29 -37.35 -15.38
N LEU A 19 4.88 -36.16 -15.49
CA LEU A 19 5.53 -35.71 -16.73
C LEU A 19 6.73 -36.58 -17.10
N LEU A 20 7.52 -37.00 -16.10
CA LEU A 20 8.65 -37.90 -16.32
C LEU A 20 8.22 -39.34 -16.62
N TRP A 21 7.12 -39.81 -16.02
CA TRP A 21 6.67 -41.20 -16.17
C TRP A 21 5.78 -41.41 -17.40
N ARG A 22 5.09 -40.37 -17.88
CA ARG A 22 4.28 -40.39 -19.11
C ARG A 22 4.58 -39.19 -20.01
N PRO A 23 5.77 -39.16 -20.64
CA PRO A 23 6.20 -38.03 -21.46
C PRO A 23 5.31 -37.77 -22.69
N ASN A 24 4.64 -38.81 -23.22
CA ASN A 24 3.86 -38.74 -24.47
C ASN A 24 2.33 -38.88 -24.28
N ALA A 25 1.79 -38.75 -23.07
CA ALA A 25 0.34 -38.85 -22.87
C ALA A 25 -0.41 -37.71 -23.61
N PRO A 26 -1.59 -37.90 -24.22
CA PRO A 26 -2.31 -36.81 -24.88
C PRO A 26 -2.84 -35.80 -23.85
N SER A 27 -2.58 -34.51 -24.03
CA SER A 27 -3.16 -33.42 -23.22
C SER A 27 -3.75 -32.34 -24.12
N PRO A 28 -5.07 -32.36 -24.37
CA PRO A 28 -5.73 -31.39 -25.25
C PRO A 28 -5.68 -29.92 -24.79
N LEU A 29 -5.18 -29.65 -23.58
CA LEU A 29 -5.24 -28.33 -22.91
C LEU A 29 -3.89 -27.62 -22.77
N LEU A 30 -2.79 -28.21 -23.25
CA LEU A 30 -1.45 -27.63 -23.22
C LEU A 30 -1.09 -27.07 -24.61
N ASN A 31 -1.73 -25.96 -24.97
CA ASN A 31 -1.26 -25.12 -26.08
C ASN A 31 -0.31 -24.08 -25.51
N TYR A 32 0.99 -24.29 -25.72
CA TYR A 32 2.00 -23.29 -25.38
C TYR A 32 2.05 -22.18 -26.43
N ASP A 33 2.59 -21.03 -26.06
CA ASP A 33 2.86 -19.92 -26.99
C ASP A 33 3.89 -20.37 -28.05
N ALA A 34 3.79 -19.86 -29.28
CA ALA A 34 4.70 -20.20 -30.38
C ALA A 34 6.18 -19.99 -30.02
N GLY A 35 6.49 -19.05 -29.12
CA GLY A 35 7.84 -18.85 -28.63
C GLY A 35 8.39 -20.02 -27.81
N VAL A 36 7.56 -20.77 -27.10
CA VAL A 36 7.97 -21.94 -26.30
C VAL A 36 8.30 -23.11 -27.21
N ASP A 37 7.53 -23.26 -28.28
CA ASP A 37 7.67 -24.35 -29.24
C ASP A 37 8.96 -24.17 -30.05
N ASP A 38 9.21 -22.95 -30.56
CA ASP A 38 10.46 -22.57 -31.21
C ASP A 38 11.69 -22.76 -30.29
N ALA A 39 11.55 -22.46 -29.00
CA ALA A 39 12.62 -22.70 -28.03
C ALA A 39 12.83 -24.19 -27.70
N ALA A 40 11.76 -24.98 -27.65
CA ALA A 40 11.85 -26.43 -27.43
C ALA A 40 12.54 -27.12 -28.62
N GLU A 41 12.18 -26.74 -29.84
CA GLU A 41 12.79 -27.25 -31.08
C GLU A 41 14.26 -26.84 -31.19
N THR A 42 14.58 -25.56 -30.94
CA THR A 42 15.95 -25.05 -30.98
C THR A 42 16.83 -25.75 -29.94
N THR A 43 16.35 -25.88 -28.69
CA THR A 43 17.12 -26.53 -27.62
C THR A 43 17.28 -28.03 -27.82
N ALA A 44 16.26 -28.72 -28.37
CA ALA A 44 16.35 -30.14 -28.73
C ALA A 44 17.33 -30.38 -29.90
N GLY A 45 17.38 -29.46 -30.87
CA GLY A 45 18.34 -29.47 -31.97
C GLY A 45 19.79 -29.25 -31.51
N VAL A 46 20.02 -28.38 -30.51
CA VAL A 46 21.36 -28.19 -29.91
C VAL A 46 21.86 -29.43 -29.17
N VAL A 47 20.94 -30.27 -28.66
CA VAL A 47 21.25 -31.54 -27.97
C VAL A 47 21.34 -32.72 -28.95
N ASP A 48 21.23 -32.46 -30.26
CA ASP A 48 21.30 -33.46 -31.35
C ASP A 48 20.27 -34.60 -31.17
N ARG A 49 19.14 -34.28 -30.54
CA ARG A 49 18.02 -35.20 -30.28
C ARG A 49 16.68 -34.51 -30.56
N PRO A 50 16.23 -34.48 -31.83
CA PRO A 50 15.00 -33.78 -32.23
C PRO A 50 13.75 -34.35 -31.55
N ASP A 51 13.74 -35.65 -31.20
CA ASP A 51 12.63 -36.31 -30.49
C ASP A 51 12.35 -35.71 -29.09
N LEU A 52 13.30 -34.93 -28.53
CA LEU A 52 13.11 -34.24 -27.26
C LEU A 52 12.19 -33.02 -27.38
N ALA A 53 12.03 -32.45 -28.58
CA ALA A 53 11.13 -31.31 -28.79
C ALA A 53 9.66 -31.67 -28.51
N ASP A 54 9.28 -32.92 -28.77
CA ASP A 54 7.94 -33.44 -28.49
C ASP A 54 7.75 -33.92 -27.04
N ASN A 55 8.85 -34.07 -26.29
CA ASN A 55 8.79 -34.49 -24.89
C ASN A 55 8.26 -33.35 -24.02
N LYS A 56 7.15 -33.61 -23.31
CA LYS A 56 6.52 -32.60 -22.46
C LYS A 56 7.36 -32.13 -21.28
N ALA A 57 8.20 -33.00 -20.71
CA ALA A 57 9.12 -32.59 -19.66
C ALA A 57 10.14 -31.57 -20.19
N TRP A 58 10.57 -31.75 -21.44
CA TRP A 58 11.45 -30.82 -22.13
C TRP A 58 10.75 -29.50 -22.47
N ARG A 59 9.52 -29.55 -23.02
CA ARG A 59 8.70 -28.35 -23.31
C ARG A 59 8.34 -27.54 -22.07
N PHE A 60 8.07 -28.21 -20.94
CA PHE A 60 7.85 -27.50 -19.68
C PHE A 60 9.13 -26.84 -19.18
N GLY A 61 10.28 -27.51 -19.30
CA GLY A 61 11.58 -26.92 -18.98
C GLY A 61 11.91 -25.70 -19.85
N SER A 62 11.71 -25.79 -21.16
CA SER A 62 11.93 -24.67 -22.09
C SER A 62 10.97 -23.51 -21.82
N PHE A 63 9.70 -23.79 -21.50
CA PHE A 63 8.72 -22.78 -21.07
C PHE A 63 9.19 -22.00 -19.84
N VAL A 64 9.64 -22.72 -18.80
CA VAL A 64 10.12 -22.10 -17.55
C VAL A 64 11.33 -21.22 -17.85
N LEU A 65 12.31 -21.72 -18.61
CA LEU A 65 13.52 -20.97 -18.94
C LEU A 65 13.22 -19.73 -19.80
N LYS A 66 12.34 -19.84 -20.79
CA LYS A 66 11.94 -18.69 -21.64
C LYS A 66 11.15 -17.65 -20.86
N SER A 67 10.30 -18.11 -19.93
CA SER A 67 9.59 -17.24 -19.00
C SER A 67 10.54 -16.52 -18.04
N MET A 68 11.60 -17.21 -17.57
CA MET A 68 12.67 -16.59 -16.78
C MET A 68 13.48 -15.56 -17.59
N ASP A 69 13.80 -15.83 -18.85
CA ASP A 69 14.49 -14.87 -19.75
C ASP A 69 13.63 -13.62 -19.98
N ALA A 70 12.34 -13.79 -20.30
CA ALA A 70 11.40 -12.67 -20.44
C ALA A 70 11.29 -11.85 -19.14
N GLY A 71 11.21 -12.53 -17.99
CA GLY A 71 11.24 -11.90 -16.67
C GLY A 71 12.54 -11.11 -16.42
N ALA A 72 13.70 -11.67 -16.75
CA ALA A 72 14.98 -11.01 -16.60
C ALA A 72 15.11 -9.77 -17.51
N ARG A 73 14.65 -9.85 -18.76
CA ARG A 73 14.65 -8.72 -19.71
C ARG A 73 13.79 -7.56 -19.21
N THR A 74 12.59 -7.85 -18.73
CA THR A 74 11.69 -6.81 -18.18
C THR A 74 12.21 -6.23 -16.87
N ALA A 75 12.86 -7.05 -16.02
CA ALA A 75 13.50 -6.60 -14.78
C ALA A 75 14.72 -5.69 -15.01
N THR A 76 15.43 -5.85 -16.14
CA THR A 76 16.66 -5.09 -16.44
C THR A 76 16.42 -3.57 -16.42
N MET A 77 15.28 -3.11 -16.93
CA MET A 77 14.90 -1.68 -16.88
C MET A 77 14.79 -1.14 -15.45
N VAL A 78 14.23 -1.95 -14.54
CA VAL A 78 14.10 -1.59 -13.12
C VAL A 78 15.47 -1.58 -12.45
N VAL A 79 16.33 -2.57 -12.74
CA VAL A 79 17.69 -2.65 -12.18
C VAL A 79 18.51 -1.43 -12.53
N VAL A 80 18.50 -1.00 -13.80
CA VAL A 80 19.24 0.20 -14.24
C VAL A 80 18.71 1.46 -13.55
N ALA A 81 17.39 1.61 -13.44
CA ALA A 81 16.78 2.76 -12.75
C ALA A 81 17.14 2.80 -11.26
N VAL A 82 17.11 1.65 -10.57
CA VAL A 82 17.49 1.53 -9.15
C VAL A 82 18.97 1.78 -8.94
N ALA A 83 19.84 1.26 -9.82
CA ALA A 83 21.28 1.51 -9.76
C ALA A 83 21.62 3.01 -9.87
N ALA A 84 20.95 3.72 -10.78
CA ALA A 84 21.07 5.18 -10.89
C ALA A 84 20.50 5.90 -9.67
N ALA A 85 19.33 5.49 -9.18
CA ALA A 85 18.70 6.06 -8.00
C ALA A 85 19.55 5.91 -6.72
N GLY A 86 20.32 4.82 -6.60
CA GLY A 86 21.19 4.55 -5.46
C GLY A 86 22.27 5.60 -5.21
N VAL A 87 22.64 6.39 -6.22
CA VAL A 87 23.56 7.54 -6.05
C VAL A 87 22.96 8.59 -5.12
N ILE A 88 21.64 8.75 -5.12
CA ILE A 88 20.95 9.80 -4.37
C ILE A 88 21.07 9.58 -2.85
N PRO A 89 20.70 8.39 -2.29
CA PRO A 89 21.00 8.09 -0.88
C PRO A 89 22.48 8.24 -0.52
N GLY A 90 23.40 7.90 -1.42
CA GLY A 90 24.84 8.08 -1.22
C GLY A 90 25.24 9.55 -1.03
N VAL A 91 24.75 10.43 -1.90
CA VAL A 91 24.97 11.89 -1.77
C VAL A 91 24.29 12.44 -0.52
N ILE A 92 23.08 12.00 -0.21
CA ILE A 92 22.35 12.42 1.00
C ILE A 92 23.14 12.05 2.26
N SER A 93 23.70 10.83 2.30
CA SER A 93 24.49 10.35 3.43
C SER A 93 25.77 11.17 3.64
N VAL A 94 26.42 11.62 2.56
CA VAL A 94 27.67 12.41 2.65
C VAL A 94 27.39 13.89 2.94
N THR A 95 26.29 14.44 2.40
CA THR A 95 25.91 15.85 2.58
C THR A 95 25.24 16.13 3.93
N GLY A 96 24.77 15.10 4.63
CA GLY A 96 24.02 15.24 5.89
C GLY A 96 22.61 15.79 5.70
N LEU A 97 22.10 15.84 4.46
CA LEU A 97 20.78 16.42 4.18
C LEU A 97 19.63 15.64 4.84
N GLY A 98 19.74 14.31 4.94
CA GLY A 98 18.73 13.44 5.55
C GLY A 98 18.47 13.77 7.04
N PRO A 99 19.49 13.69 7.92
CA PRO A 99 19.35 14.06 9.33
C PRO A 99 18.90 15.50 9.54
N ASN A 100 19.41 16.45 8.75
CA ASN A 100 19.04 17.87 8.87
C ASN A 100 17.58 18.13 8.48
N LEU A 101 17.09 17.53 7.40
CA LEU A 101 15.69 17.63 6.99
C LEU A 101 14.77 16.98 8.03
N THR A 102 15.17 15.82 8.55
CA THR A 102 14.47 15.13 9.64
C THR A 102 14.36 16.01 10.88
N ALA A 103 15.48 16.57 11.34
CA ALA A 103 15.50 17.45 12.51
C ALA A 103 14.62 18.70 12.30
N PHE A 104 14.61 19.26 11.08
CA PHE A 104 13.74 20.37 10.72
C PHE A 104 12.25 19.99 10.80
N ILE A 105 11.86 18.84 10.25
CA ILE A 105 10.48 18.34 10.32
C ILE A 105 10.06 18.10 11.77
N GLN A 106 10.90 17.44 12.57
CA GLN A 106 10.64 17.16 13.98
C GLN A 106 10.54 18.44 14.82
N ALA A 107 11.40 19.43 14.55
CA ALA A 107 11.37 20.73 15.21
C ALA A 107 10.05 21.48 14.93
N ILE A 108 9.54 21.46 13.69
CA ILE A 108 8.25 22.06 13.36
C ILE A 108 7.10 21.26 13.97
N ALA A 109 7.19 19.93 13.99
CA ALA A 109 6.17 19.07 14.57
C ALA A 109 6.00 19.27 16.08
N GLY A 110 7.05 19.73 16.79
CA GLY A 110 6.98 20.12 18.20
C GLY A 110 6.54 18.98 19.13
N GLY A 111 6.85 17.73 18.78
CA GLY A 111 6.42 16.53 19.51
C GLY A 111 5.01 16.01 19.16
N SER A 112 4.25 16.71 18.30
CA SER A 112 2.95 16.22 17.84
C SER A 112 3.09 15.19 16.72
N LEU A 113 2.64 13.96 16.99
CA LEU A 113 2.62 12.86 16.00
C LEU A 113 1.82 13.24 14.74
N VAL A 114 0.68 13.90 14.89
CA VAL A 114 -0.16 14.29 13.75
C VAL A 114 0.51 15.38 12.90
N ALA A 115 1.14 16.37 13.54
CA ALA A 115 1.89 17.39 12.81
C ALA A 115 3.05 16.77 12.03
N LEU A 116 3.80 15.85 12.67
CA LEU A 116 4.87 15.09 12.02
C LEU A 116 4.35 14.36 10.76
N LEU A 117 3.23 13.65 10.86
CA LEU A 117 2.66 12.91 9.73
C LEU A 117 2.21 13.84 8.60
N VAL A 118 1.55 14.95 8.92
CA VAL A 118 1.05 15.91 7.91
C VAL A 118 2.21 16.60 7.20
N ILE A 119 3.21 17.09 7.94
CA ILE A 119 4.40 17.72 7.35
C ILE A 119 5.15 16.72 6.48
N THR A 120 5.34 15.49 6.99
CA THR A 120 6.00 14.43 6.21
C THR A 120 5.22 14.07 4.95
N ALA A 121 3.89 14.00 5.01
CA ALA A 121 3.04 13.77 3.84
C ALA A 121 3.20 14.87 2.78
N ILE A 122 3.21 16.13 3.20
CA ILE A 122 3.45 17.28 2.30
C ILE A 122 4.86 17.20 1.70
N SER A 123 5.87 16.89 2.50
CA SER A 123 7.24 16.68 2.02
C SER A 123 7.33 15.55 1.01
N CYS A 124 6.66 14.40 1.26
CA CYS A 124 6.59 13.29 0.31
C CYS A 124 5.95 13.69 -1.01
N ILE A 125 4.86 14.47 -0.97
CA ILE A 125 4.20 14.96 -2.19
C ILE A 125 5.14 15.88 -2.97
N ILE A 126 5.76 16.86 -2.32
CA ILE A 126 6.64 17.84 -2.98
C ILE A 126 7.88 17.16 -3.57
N LEU A 127 8.54 16.30 -2.78
CA LEU A 127 9.79 15.66 -3.18
C LEU A 127 9.57 14.49 -4.15
N GLY A 128 8.37 13.89 -4.16
CA GLY A 128 8.07 12.73 -5.00
C GLY A 128 7.61 13.04 -6.42
N MET A 129 7.43 14.32 -6.76
CA MET A 129 6.93 14.75 -8.07
C MET A 129 7.89 14.39 -9.22
N GLY A 130 7.41 13.60 -10.19
CA GLY A 130 8.02 13.50 -11.53
C GLY A 130 9.04 12.39 -11.72
N MET A 131 9.09 11.41 -10.83
CA MET A 131 10.00 10.26 -10.89
C MET A 131 9.23 8.94 -10.87
N PRO A 132 9.77 7.83 -11.42
CA PRO A 132 9.14 6.52 -11.31
C PRO A 132 8.95 6.10 -9.84
N THR A 133 7.82 5.47 -9.51
CA THR A 133 7.43 5.09 -8.13
C THR A 133 8.54 4.42 -7.32
N THR A 134 9.31 3.51 -7.93
CA THR A 134 10.42 2.82 -7.27
C THR A 134 11.53 3.79 -6.86
N VAL A 135 11.92 4.71 -7.76
CA VAL A 135 12.96 5.71 -7.52
C VAL A 135 12.49 6.72 -6.48
N THR A 136 11.26 7.22 -6.64
CA THR A 136 10.61 8.12 -5.69
C THR A 136 10.63 7.55 -4.28
N TYR A 137 10.21 6.29 -4.11
CA TYR A 137 10.21 5.64 -2.81
C TYR A 137 11.61 5.52 -2.19
N ILE A 138 12.62 5.09 -2.94
CA ILE A 138 14.01 4.96 -2.44
C ILE A 138 14.54 6.31 -1.93
N ILE A 139 14.29 7.38 -2.68
CA ILE A 139 14.71 8.73 -2.30
C ILE A 139 13.97 9.18 -1.04
N LEU A 140 12.63 9.11 -1.05
CA LEU A 140 11.80 9.57 0.06
C LEU A 140 12.11 8.82 1.35
N VAL A 141 12.27 7.49 1.31
CA VAL A 141 12.56 6.70 2.51
C VAL A 141 13.96 6.98 3.05
N SER A 142 14.94 7.25 2.18
CA SER A 142 16.30 7.64 2.61
C SER A 142 16.35 9.01 3.28
N LEU A 143 15.44 9.92 2.91
CA LEU A 143 15.36 11.29 3.44
C LEU A 143 14.48 11.39 4.68
N LEU A 144 13.27 10.83 4.60
CA LEU A 144 12.18 11.03 5.55
C LEU A 144 11.98 9.84 6.49
N GLY A 145 12.59 8.68 6.20
CA GLY A 145 12.46 7.49 7.05
C GLY A 145 12.97 7.72 8.47
N GLN A 146 14.03 8.53 8.62
CA GLN A 146 14.58 8.90 9.93
C GLN A 146 13.66 9.82 10.74
N ALA A 147 12.72 10.53 10.10
CA ALA A 147 11.77 11.40 10.80
C ALA A 147 10.81 10.64 11.71
N PHE A 148 10.65 9.34 11.46
CA PHE A 148 9.83 8.43 12.26
C PHE A 148 10.62 7.70 13.36
N VAL A 149 11.92 7.92 13.46
CA VAL A 149 12.78 7.42 14.54
C VAL A 149 12.69 8.41 15.72
N ASP A 150 12.55 7.89 16.94
CA ASP A 150 12.51 8.66 18.20
C ASP A 150 11.42 9.75 18.28
N VAL A 151 10.20 9.42 17.85
CA VAL A 151 9.06 10.35 17.96
C VAL A 151 8.55 10.41 19.41
N SER A 152 8.40 11.62 19.97
CA SER A 152 7.93 11.89 21.34
C SER A 152 6.54 11.35 21.73
N GLY A 153 5.89 10.57 20.86
CA GLY A 153 4.58 9.93 21.09
C GLY A 153 4.58 8.40 20.97
N GLY A 154 5.75 7.77 20.83
CA GLY A 154 5.93 6.33 20.67
C GLY A 154 6.59 5.94 19.35
N THR A 155 7.18 4.74 19.31
CA THR A 155 7.83 4.22 18.10
C THR A 155 6.78 3.80 17.08
N ILE A 156 6.86 4.36 15.88
CA ILE A 156 6.04 3.93 14.76
C ILE A 156 6.67 2.65 14.19
N PRO A 157 5.91 1.56 13.99
CA PRO A 157 6.45 0.35 13.37
C PRO A 157 7.08 0.68 12.02
N ILE A 158 8.30 0.18 11.79
CA ILE A 158 9.06 0.49 10.58
C ILE A 158 8.25 0.22 9.30
N LEU A 159 7.51 -0.88 9.25
CA LEU A 159 6.65 -1.20 8.12
C LEU A 159 5.58 -0.13 7.87
N ALA A 160 4.98 0.43 8.93
CA ALA A 160 4.00 1.50 8.80
C ALA A 160 4.64 2.78 8.25
N ALA A 161 5.85 3.14 8.69
CA ALA A 161 6.59 4.28 8.16
C ALA A 161 6.94 4.11 6.67
N HIS A 162 7.44 2.93 6.28
CA HIS A 162 7.74 2.62 4.88
C HIS A 162 6.48 2.66 4.00
N LEU A 163 5.37 2.08 4.45
CA LEU A 163 4.10 2.13 3.73
C LEU A 163 3.54 3.55 3.66
N PHE A 164 3.67 4.34 4.72
CA PHE A 164 3.25 5.74 4.74
C PHE A 164 3.97 6.55 3.66
N ILE A 165 5.30 6.45 3.61
CA ILE A 165 6.14 7.13 2.63
C ILE A 165 5.83 6.64 1.20
N LEU A 166 5.71 5.32 1.01
CA LEU A 166 5.38 4.72 -0.29
C LEU A 166 4.04 5.23 -0.82
N TYR A 167 3.01 5.24 0.04
CA TYR A 167 1.68 5.67 -0.36
C TYR A 167 1.66 7.13 -0.80
N PHE A 168 2.30 8.02 -0.02
CA PHE A 168 2.37 9.44 -0.39
C PHE A 168 3.25 9.69 -1.62
N GLY A 169 4.30 8.89 -1.82
CA GLY A 169 5.07 8.90 -3.07
C GLY A 169 4.22 8.56 -4.29
N VAL A 170 3.35 7.54 -4.19
CA VAL A 170 2.42 7.18 -5.29
C VAL A 170 1.32 8.23 -5.46
N ILE A 171 0.85 8.85 -4.38
CA ILE A 171 -0.11 9.97 -4.46
C ILE A 171 0.54 11.19 -5.14
N ALA A 172 1.84 11.43 -4.96
CA ALA A 172 2.54 12.52 -5.64
C ALA A 172 2.42 12.41 -7.17
N ASP A 173 2.54 11.20 -7.72
CA ASP A 173 2.48 10.95 -9.17
C ASP A 173 1.10 11.24 -9.79
N ILE A 174 0.03 11.27 -8.99
CA ILE A 174 -1.33 11.59 -9.46
C ILE A 174 -1.74 13.05 -9.16
N THR A 175 -0.86 13.85 -8.55
CA THR A 175 -1.11 15.29 -8.32
C THR A 175 -0.84 16.10 -9.59
N PRO A 176 -1.75 17.01 -10.00
CA PRO A 176 -1.43 18.03 -10.99
C PRO A 176 -0.33 18.95 -10.44
N PRO A 177 0.71 19.30 -11.21
CA PRO A 177 0.83 19.20 -12.66
C PRO A 177 1.48 17.91 -13.19
N VAL A 178 1.81 16.93 -12.35
CA VAL A 178 2.61 15.76 -12.76
C VAL A 178 1.79 14.64 -13.39
N ALA A 179 0.53 14.44 -12.97
CA ALA A 179 -0.41 13.35 -13.31
C ALA A 179 -0.33 12.70 -14.73
N VAL A 180 0.79 12.04 -15.07
CA VAL A 180 1.14 11.63 -16.45
C VAL A 180 0.12 10.64 -17.01
N ALA A 181 -0.35 9.71 -16.17
CA ALA A 181 -1.36 8.73 -16.56
C ALA A 181 -2.70 9.40 -16.92
N ALA A 182 -3.11 10.42 -16.16
CA ALA A 182 -4.33 11.16 -16.43
C ALA A 182 -4.22 11.99 -17.72
N TYR A 183 -3.05 12.56 -17.99
CA TYR A 183 -2.79 13.32 -19.22
C TYR A 183 -2.69 12.43 -20.46
N ALA A 184 -2.13 11.22 -20.31
CA ALA A 184 -2.18 10.24 -21.39
C ALA A 184 -3.62 9.78 -21.67
N ALA A 185 -4.40 9.54 -20.61
CA ALA A 185 -5.81 9.16 -20.73
C ALA A 185 -6.67 10.27 -21.36
N SER A 186 -6.37 11.54 -21.09
CA SER A 186 -7.09 12.67 -21.70
C SER A 186 -6.91 12.72 -23.21
N GLY A 187 -5.75 12.30 -23.74
CA GLY A 187 -5.52 12.16 -25.18
C GLY A 187 -6.43 11.11 -25.83
N VAL A 188 -6.71 10.01 -25.13
CA VAL A 188 -7.66 8.98 -25.57
C VAL A 188 -9.11 9.49 -25.45
N ALA A 189 -9.44 10.15 -24.34
CA ALA A 189 -10.76 10.69 -24.05
C ALA A 189 -11.10 11.97 -24.82
N LYS A 190 -10.12 12.58 -25.51
CA LYS A 190 -10.22 13.88 -26.18
C LYS A 190 -10.67 15.01 -25.24
N SER A 191 -10.25 14.95 -23.99
CA SER A 191 -10.53 15.94 -22.95
C SER A 191 -9.31 16.81 -22.66
N ASP A 192 -9.53 17.95 -21.99
CA ASP A 192 -8.44 18.77 -21.50
C ASP A 192 -7.58 17.98 -20.49
N PRO A 193 -6.24 17.92 -20.67
CA PRO A 193 -5.36 17.19 -19.77
C PRO A 193 -5.42 17.68 -18.32
N PHE A 194 -5.45 19.00 -18.12
CA PHE A 194 -5.41 19.58 -16.79
C PHE A 194 -6.72 19.30 -16.03
N GLU A 195 -7.87 19.50 -16.67
CA GLU A 195 -9.18 19.15 -16.10
C GLU A 195 -9.28 17.65 -15.77
N THR A 196 -8.77 16.80 -16.65
CA THR A 196 -8.73 15.34 -16.44
C THR A 196 -7.85 15.00 -15.24
N GLY A 197 -6.68 15.64 -15.11
CA GLY A 197 -5.79 15.48 -13.97
C GLY A 197 -6.42 15.93 -12.66
N VAL A 198 -7.05 17.10 -12.63
CA VAL A 198 -7.76 17.61 -11.45
C VAL A 198 -8.89 16.67 -11.04
N LYS A 199 -9.66 16.14 -12.01
CA LYS A 199 -10.74 15.20 -11.71
C LYS A 199 -10.21 13.86 -11.19
N ALA A 200 -9.16 13.32 -11.80
CA ALA A 200 -8.52 12.09 -11.36
C ALA A 200 -7.93 12.24 -9.94
N PHE A 201 -7.26 13.36 -9.67
CA PHE A 201 -6.73 13.67 -8.35
C PHE A 201 -7.83 13.80 -7.31
N SER A 202 -8.89 14.56 -7.62
CA SER A 202 -10.04 14.72 -6.73
C SER A 202 -10.66 13.36 -6.36
N LEU A 203 -10.86 12.46 -7.32
CA LEU A 203 -11.35 11.10 -7.09
C LEU A 203 -10.40 10.24 -6.26
N SER A 204 -9.10 10.51 -6.33
CA SER A 204 -8.07 9.76 -5.60
C SER A 204 -7.84 10.23 -4.16
N LEU A 205 -8.38 11.40 -3.77
CA LEU A 205 -8.21 11.94 -2.41
C LEU A 205 -8.70 10.99 -1.32
N ASN A 206 -9.62 10.06 -1.64
CA ASN A 206 -10.05 9.01 -0.73
C ASN A 206 -8.89 8.12 -0.22
N LYS A 207 -7.79 8.03 -0.97
CA LYS A 207 -6.58 7.28 -0.61
C LYS A 207 -5.66 8.05 0.32
N ALA A 208 -5.76 9.37 0.42
CA ALA A 208 -4.84 10.19 1.21
C ALA A 208 -4.96 9.97 2.73
N ILE A 209 -6.10 9.45 3.20
CA ILE A 209 -6.34 9.20 4.63
C ILE A 209 -5.80 7.82 5.07
N VAL A 210 -5.74 6.84 4.16
CA VAL A 210 -5.32 5.45 4.45
C VAL A 210 -3.94 5.37 5.10
N PRO A 211 -2.90 6.11 4.65
CA PRO A 211 -1.58 6.09 5.27
C PRO A 211 -1.60 6.50 6.74
N PHE A 212 -2.41 7.49 7.11
CA PHE A 212 -2.54 7.90 8.51
C PHE A 212 -3.15 6.78 9.35
N ALA A 213 -4.09 6.01 8.81
CA ALA A 213 -4.66 4.85 9.50
C ALA A 213 -3.60 3.77 9.76
N PHE A 214 -2.64 3.54 8.85
CA PHE A 214 -1.55 2.59 9.07
C PHE A 214 -0.65 2.95 10.25
N VAL A 215 -0.41 4.24 10.46
CA VAL A 215 0.45 4.72 11.57
C VAL A 215 -0.34 4.78 12.88
N LEU A 216 -1.57 5.25 12.85
CA LEU A 216 -2.41 5.43 14.04
C LEU A 216 -3.04 4.12 14.53
N SER A 217 -3.20 3.13 13.66
CA SER A 217 -3.73 1.79 14.00
C SER A 217 -2.91 0.70 13.29
N PRO A 218 -1.69 0.37 13.78
CA PRO A 218 -0.82 -0.63 13.15
C PRO A 218 -1.42 -2.03 13.02
N GLY A 219 -2.48 -2.35 13.78
CA GLY A 219 -3.20 -3.61 13.64
C GLY A 219 -3.82 -3.83 12.25
N ILE A 220 -4.05 -2.77 11.46
CA ILE A 220 -4.45 -2.87 10.03
C ILE A 220 -3.37 -3.60 9.22
N LEU A 221 -2.11 -3.42 9.59
CA LEU A 221 -0.96 -4.07 8.97
C LEU A 221 -0.67 -5.45 9.55
N LEU A 222 -1.57 -5.98 10.39
CA LEU A 222 -1.38 -7.25 11.08
C LEU A 222 -0.12 -7.24 11.97
N LEU A 223 0.16 -6.09 12.58
CA LEU A 223 1.25 -5.87 13.51
C LEU A 223 0.72 -5.72 14.93
N ARG A 224 1.38 -6.39 15.89
CA ARG A 224 1.13 -6.19 17.31
C ARG A 224 2.33 -5.51 17.94
N GLY A 225 2.09 -4.40 18.63
CA GLY A 225 3.11 -3.76 19.47
C GLY A 225 3.32 -4.57 20.75
N THR A 226 4.57 -4.94 21.03
CA THR A 226 4.93 -5.38 22.38
C THR A 226 5.08 -4.15 23.27
N GLY A 227 4.63 -4.23 24.52
CA GLY A 227 4.39 -3.07 25.41
C GLY A 227 5.58 -2.13 25.72
N THR A 228 6.76 -2.35 25.13
CA THR A 228 7.96 -1.52 25.27
C THR A 228 8.44 -0.91 23.95
N GLY A 229 7.52 -0.60 23.04
CA GLY A 229 7.72 0.38 21.96
C GLY A 229 8.63 -0.04 20.80
N GLU A 230 9.66 -0.86 20.99
CA GLU A 230 10.71 -0.96 19.95
C GLU A 230 10.52 -2.11 18.95
N GLU A 231 9.69 -3.11 19.25
CA GLU A 231 9.49 -4.26 18.35
C GLU A 231 8.01 -4.58 18.15
N ALA A 232 7.55 -4.35 16.91
CA ALA A 232 6.27 -4.84 16.42
C ALA A 232 6.49 -6.16 15.67
N HIS A 233 5.84 -7.24 16.11
CA HIS A 233 5.89 -8.52 15.42
C HIS A 233 4.64 -8.72 14.55
N VAL A 234 4.79 -9.54 13.50
CA VAL A 234 3.66 -9.99 12.68
C VAL A 234 2.79 -10.93 13.51
N ILE A 235 1.48 -10.72 13.51
CA ILE A 235 0.54 -11.51 14.31
C ILE A 235 0.72 -13.01 14.09
N THR A 236 0.63 -13.76 15.17
CA THR A 236 0.65 -15.22 15.18
C THR A 236 -0.75 -15.78 15.48
N PHE A 237 -0.93 -17.10 15.35
CA PHE A 237 -2.19 -17.74 15.73
C PHE A 237 -2.60 -17.50 17.19
N ALA A 238 -1.64 -17.30 18.09
CA ALA A 238 -1.91 -16.97 19.49
C ALA A 238 -2.52 -15.56 19.63
N ASP A 239 -2.07 -14.60 18.83
CA ASP A 239 -2.60 -13.23 18.82
C ASP A 239 -4.01 -13.16 18.24
N VAL A 240 -4.33 -14.02 17.27
CA VAL A 240 -5.68 -14.14 16.70
C VAL A 240 -6.65 -14.80 17.68
N ALA A 241 -6.17 -15.73 18.50
CA ALA A 241 -6.98 -16.37 19.54
C ALA A 241 -7.33 -15.42 20.70
N ASP A 242 -6.53 -14.37 20.91
CA ASP A 242 -6.84 -13.27 21.82
C ASP A 242 -7.86 -12.32 21.18
N LEU A 243 -9.14 -12.74 21.21
CA LEU A 243 -10.26 -11.95 20.68
C LEU A 243 -10.41 -10.58 21.36
N GLY A 244 -9.92 -10.43 22.60
CA GLY A 244 -9.97 -9.18 23.34
C GLY A 244 -9.08 -8.10 22.73
N TRP A 245 -7.99 -8.49 22.08
CA TRP A 245 -7.12 -7.60 21.32
C TRP A 245 -7.46 -7.60 19.82
N PHE A 246 -7.59 -8.78 19.22
CA PHE A 246 -7.74 -8.92 17.77
C PHE A 246 -8.98 -8.22 17.20
N VAL A 247 -10.12 -8.30 17.88
CA VAL A 247 -11.35 -7.66 17.39
C VAL A 247 -11.23 -6.14 17.37
N PRO A 248 -10.93 -5.46 18.50
CA PRO A 248 -10.89 -4.00 18.52
C PRO A 248 -9.68 -3.39 17.82
N GLU A 249 -8.51 -4.05 17.82
CA GLU A 249 -7.26 -3.46 17.30
C GLU A 249 -6.93 -3.85 15.85
N VAL A 250 -7.53 -4.94 15.34
CA VAL A 250 -7.30 -5.41 13.96
C VAL A 250 -8.59 -5.39 13.16
N LEU A 251 -9.60 -6.18 13.57
CA LEU A 251 -10.80 -6.40 12.75
C LEU A 251 -11.63 -5.13 12.58
N VAL A 252 -11.93 -4.42 13.67
CA VAL A 252 -12.70 -3.17 13.64
C VAL A 252 -12.00 -2.11 12.77
N PRO A 253 -10.72 -1.74 13.00
CA PRO A 253 -10.01 -0.80 12.14
C PRO A 253 -10.01 -1.18 10.66
N ILE A 254 -9.79 -2.45 10.32
CA ILE A 254 -9.82 -2.91 8.92
C ILE A 254 -11.19 -2.65 8.30
N VAL A 255 -12.27 -3.09 8.95
CA VAL A 255 -13.64 -2.89 8.46
C VAL A 255 -13.95 -1.39 8.37
N CYS A 256 -13.61 -0.62 9.40
CA CYS A 256 -13.84 0.82 9.41
C CYS A 256 -13.05 1.55 8.31
N VAL A 257 -11.83 1.14 7.98
CA VAL A 257 -11.07 1.71 6.86
C VAL A 257 -11.75 1.43 5.52
N PHE A 258 -12.21 0.20 5.28
CA PHE A 258 -12.96 -0.13 4.05
C PHE A 258 -14.25 0.68 3.94
N VAL A 259 -15.04 0.74 5.02
CA VAL A 259 -16.28 1.53 5.06
C VAL A 259 -15.98 3.02 4.92
N GLY A 260 -14.91 3.52 5.52
CA GLY A 260 -14.48 4.91 5.43
C GLY A 260 -14.04 5.32 4.03
N VAL A 261 -13.28 4.46 3.32
CA VAL A 261 -12.93 4.68 1.90
C VAL A 261 -14.18 4.75 1.04
N PHE A 262 -15.17 3.88 1.31
CA PHE A 262 -16.46 3.94 0.63
C PHE A 262 -17.21 5.23 0.96
N ALA A 263 -17.25 5.65 2.23
CA ALA A 263 -17.89 6.89 2.68
C ALA A 263 -17.27 8.16 2.06
N LEU A 264 -15.97 8.17 1.74
CA LEU A 264 -15.32 9.27 1.01
C LEU A 264 -15.77 9.39 -0.44
N GLY A 265 -16.23 8.30 -1.07
CA GLY A 265 -16.69 8.31 -2.46
C GLY A 265 -17.81 9.33 -2.70
N PRO A 266 -18.95 9.23 -1.99
CA PRO A 266 -20.06 10.19 -2.08
C PRO A 266 -19.65 11.64 -1.79
N THR A 267 -18.68 11.87 -0.90
CA THR A 267 -18.15 13.21 -0.62
C THR A 267 -17.57 13.87 -1.85
N ILE A 268 -16.83 13.12 -2.67
CA ILE A 268 -16.15 13.63 -3.86
C ILE A 268 -17.08 13.61 -5.07
N ILE A 269 -17.80 12.52 -5.28
CA ILE A 269 -18.65 12.29 -6.45
C ILE A 269 -19.95 13.10 -6.36
N GLY A 270 -20.47 13.32 -5.15
CA GLY A 270 -21.74 14.03 -4.92
C GLY A 270 -22.99 13.18 -5.17
N TYR A 271 -22.82 11.88 -5.42
CA TYR A 271 -23.90 10.96 -5.75
C TYR A 271 -23.61 9.58 -5.14
N LEU A 272 -24.66 8.91 -4.65
CA LEU A 272 -24.60 7.51 -4.21
C LEU A 272 -25.77 6.69 -4.76
N TYR A 273 -26.97 6.85 -4.20
CA TYR A 273 -28.24 6.34 -4.75
C TYR A 273 -29.11 7.50 -5.28
N SER A 274 -29.02 8.65 -4.62
CA SER A 274 -29.58 9.93 -5.02
C SER A 274 -28.54 11.03 -4.82
N ASP A 275 -28.84 12.24 -5.30
CA ASP A 275 -27.98 13.41 -5.14
C ASP A 275 -27.71 13.70 -3.67
N VAL A 276 -26.45 13.93 -3.33
CA VAL A 276 -25.99 14.19 -1.96
C VAL A 276 -25.85 15.70 -1.77
N SER A 277 -26.61 16.27 -0.85
CA SER A 277 -26.52 17.70 -0.54
C SER A 277 -25.15 18.09 0.03
N GLY A 278 -24.77 19.37 -0.05
CA GLY A 278 -23.47 19.84 0.45
C GLY A 278 -23.22 19.51 1.93
N LEU A 279 -24.27 19.55 2.75
CA LEU A 279 -24.20 19.19 4.17
C LEU A 279 -24.00 17.68 4.36
N GLU A 280 -24.69 16.84 3.58
CA GLU A 280 -24.49 15.39 3.63
C GLU A 280 -23.10 15.00 3.14
N ARG A 281 -22.56 15.68 2.13
CA ARG A 281 -21.17 15.50 1.68
C ARG A 281 -20.18 15.80 2.83
N ALA A 282 -20.39 16.89 3.57
CA ALA A 282 -19.56 17.20 4.73
C ALA A 282 -19.69 16.14 5.84
N LEU A 283 -20.90 15.64 6.10
CA LEU A 283 -21.11 14.58 7.10
C LEU A 283 -20.50 13.24 6.66
N PHE A 284 -20.54 12.90 5.37
CA PHE A 284 -19.81 11.73 4.84
C PHE A 284 -18.30 11.88 4.99
N ALA A 285 -17.76 13.09 4.77
CA ALA A 285 -16.35 13.39 5.03
C ALA A 285 -15.98 13.18 6.51
N VAL A 286 -16.76 13.75 7.44
CA VAL A 286 -16.54 13.60 8.89
C VAL A 286 -16.64 12.13 9.31
N SER A 287 -17.67 11.43 8.84
CA SER A 287 -17.86 9.99 9.09
C SER A 287 -16.66 9.17 8.62
N SER A 288 -16.15 9.45 7.42
CA SER A 288 -14.99 8.74 6.89
C SER A 288 -13.71 8.97 7.70
N LEU A 289 -13.48 10.21 8.17
CA LEU A 289 -12.34 10.55 9.02
C LEU A 289 -12.42 9.80 10.36
N PHE A 290 -13.61 9.77 10.99
CA PHE A 290 -13.84 9.05 12.24
C PHE A 290 -13.69 7.53 12.10
N LEU A 291 -14.08 6.98 10.95
CA LEU A 291 -13.93 5.55 10.66
C LEU A 291 -12.46 5.19 10.41
N MET A 292 -11.77 5.92 9.54
CA MET A 292 -10.42 5.55 9.09
C MET A 292 -9.36 5.89 10.14
N ALA A 293 -9.36 7.12 10.64
CA ALA A 293 -8.26 7.67 11.43
C ALA A 293 -8.78 8.71 12.44
N PRO A 294 -9.56 8.31 13.47
CA PRO A 294 -10.10 9.24 14.45
C PRO A 294 -8.98 9.99 15.20
N GLY A 295 -7.83 9.34 15.42
CA GLY A 295 -6.65 9.96 16.02
C GLY A 295 -6.13 11.20 15.28
N LEU A 296 -6.42 11.36 13.98
CA LEU A 296 -5.99 12.54 13.21
C LEU A 296 -6.64 13.84 13.74
N ILE A 297 -7.88 13.75 14.22
CA ILE A 297 -8.65 14.90 14.71
C ILE A 297 -8.45 15.08 16.22
N PHE A 298 -8.42 13.99 16.96
CA PHE A 298 -8.43 14.04 18.42
C PHE A 298 -7.02 14.16 19.02
N ASN A 299 -5.99 13.54 18.44
CA ASN A 299 -4.64 13.61 19.02
C ASN A 299 -4.10 15.05 19.12
N PRO A 300 -4.29 15.97 18.16
CA PRO A 300 -3.88 17.36 18.31
C PRO A 300 -4.59 18.06 19.50
N VAL A 301 -5.87 17.77 19.70
CA VAL A 301 -6.64 18.32 20.82
C VAL A 301 -6.11 17.78 22.15
N LEU A 302 -5.78 16.50 22.20
CA LEU A 302 -5.20 15.86 23.39
C LEU A 302 -3.81 16.42 23.70
N THR A 303 -2.93 16.60 22.71
CA THR A 303 -1.62 17.23 22.90
C THR A 303 -1.74 18.67 23.42
N LEU A 304 -2.73 19.44 22.96
CA LEU A 304 -3.01 20.78 23.48
C LEU A 304 -3.53 20.76 24.92
N LEU A 305 -4.38 19.78 25.27
CA LEU A 305 -4.88 19.62 26.63
C LEU A 305 -3.78 19.18 27.60
N GLU A 306 -2.88 18.30 27.16
CA GLU A 306 -1.69 17.90 27.91
C GLU A 306 -0.77 19.10 28.18
N LEU A 307 -0.61 20.01 27.22
CA LEU A 307 0.14 21.26 27.40
C LEU A 307 -0.47 22.18 28.47
N VAL A 308 -1.78 22.09 28.69
CA VAL A 308 -2.53 22.82 29.74
C VAL A 308 -2.60 22.00 31.04
N GLY A 309 -1.93 20.84 31.12
CA GLY A 309 -1.85 19.99 32.30
C GLY A 309 -3.02 19.03 32.48
N VAL A 310 -3.89 18.87 31.46
CA VAL A 310 -5.00 17.92 31.46
C VAL A 310 -4.59 16.67 30.68
N THR A 311 -4.28 15.59 31.40
CA THR A 311 -3.99 14.29 30.79
C THR A 311 -5.30 13.51 30.61
N VAL A 312 -5.78 13.42 29.37
CA VAL A 312 -6.89 12.54 29.01
C VAL A 312 -6.31 11.32 28.33
N GLY A 313 -6.48 10.14 28.92
CA GLY A 313 -6.03 8.90 28.30
C GLY A 313 -6.73 8.69 26.95
N ALA A 314 -5.99 8.82 25.85
CA ALA A 314 -6.40 8.47 24.50
C ALA A 314 -6.46 6.93 24.37
N GLY A 315 -7.39 6.29 25.08
CA GLY A 315 -7.47 4.84 25.12
C GLY A 315 -8.20 4.25 23.92
N LEU A 316 -7.98 2.95 23.69
CA LEU A 316 -8.73 2.10 22.75
C LEU A 316 -10.25 2.34 22.80
N VAL A 317 -10.80 2.59 23.99
CA VAL A 317 -12.24 2.88 24.19
C VAL A 317 -12.68 4.15 23.46
N LEU A 318 -11.87 5.21 23.48
CA LEU A 318 -12.18 6.45 22.79
C LEU A 318 -12.08 6.27 21.27
N ASP A 319 -11.06 5.56 20.78
CA ASP A 319 -10.91 5.22 19.36
C ASP A 319 -12.14 4.46 18.83
N LEU A 320 -12.54 3.39 19.54
CA LEU A 320 -13.70 2.58 19.19
C LEU A 320 -15.01 3.37 19.26
N ALA A 321 -15.18 4.23 20.28
CA ALA A 321 -16.36 5.08 20.41
C ALA A 321 -16.48 6.04 19.21
N LEU A 322 -15.37 6.64 18.78
CA LEU A 322 -15.35 7.56 17.64
C LEU A 322 -15.62 6.84 16.33
N ARG A 323 -15.06 5.64 16.13
CA ARG A 323 -15.39 4.79 14.97
C ARG A 323 -16.86 4.39 14.97
N ALA A 324 -17.42 4.06 16.12
CA ALA A 324 -18.85 3.76 16.26
C ALA A 324 -19.72 4.97 15.90
N VAL A 325 -19.36 6.18 16.37
CA VAL A 325 -20.04 7.43 15.98
C VAL A 325 -19.94 7.64 14.46
N GLY A 326 -18.76 7.45 13.87
CA GLY A 326 -18.55 7.52 12.43
C GLY A 326 -19.45 6.55 11.66
N LEU A 327 -19.58 5.32 12.14
CA LEU A 327 -20.43 4.28 11.55
C LEU A 327 -21.93 4.62 11.64
N VAL A 328 -22.38 5.15 12.78
CA VAL A 328 -23.77 5.60 12.96
C VAL A 328 -24.10 6.74 11.99
N ILE A 329 -23.21 7.71 11.85
CA ILE A 329 -23.38 8.81 10.87
C ILE A 329 -23.46 8.24 9.45
N PHE A 330 -22.55 7.34 9.09
CA PHE A 330 -22.55 6.70 7.77
C PHE A 330 -23.86 5.97 7.49
N ALA A 331 -24.31 5.13 8.42
CA ALA A 331 -25.53 4.34 8.28
C ALA A 331 -26.78 5.22 8.17
N ALA A 332 -26.86 6.31 8.96
CA ALA A 332 -27.96 7.26 8.90
C ALA A 332 -28.02 7.98 7.55
N LEU A 333 -26.88 8.43 7.02
CA LEU A 333 -26.80 9.07 5.70
C LEU A 333 -27.12 8.10 4.56
N LEU A 334 -26.64 6.86 4.67
CA LEU A 334 -26.93 5.81 3.69
C LEU A 334 -28.42 5.48 3.64
N ALA A 335 -29.07 5.37 4.80
CA ALA A 335 -30.50 5.12 4.89
C ALA A 335 -31.31 6.30 4.31
N LYS A 336 -30.93 7.54 4.63
CA LYS A 336 -31.58 8.75 4.12
C LYS A 336 -31.41 8.91 2.61
N ASN A 337 -30.26 8.58 2.05
CA ASN A 337 -30.01 8.72 0.60
C ASN A 337 -30.73 7.65 -0.23
N ARG A 338 -31.11 6.53 0.39
CA ARG A 338 -31.90 5.45 -0.24
C ARG A 338 -33.41 5.71 -0.24
N SER A 339 -33.92 6.53 0.69
CA SER A 339 -35.35 6.91 0.79
C SER A 339 -35.70 8.08 -0.10
#